data_AF-A0A1Y3EGH8-F1
#
_entry.id   AF-A0A1Y3EGH8-F1
#
_cell.length_a   1.000
_cell.length_b   1.000
_cell.length_c   1.000
_cell.angle_alpha   90.00
_cell.angle_beta   90.00
_cell.angle_gamma   90.00
#
_symmetry.space_group_name_H-M   'P 1'
#
loop_
_entity.id
_entity.type
_entity.pdbx_description
1 polymer ?
#
loop_
_entity_poly.entity_id
_entity_poly.type
_entity_poly.pdbx_seq_one_letter_code
_entity_poly.pdbx_strand_id
1 'polypeptide(L)'
;EELQPQLSRDVADTQSEDFSAVDELIHHVKWIIWHGRSVPIITQNENGPCPLLAIVNLLFLRGRLTLPPGTELVTARQLMNQIGETFIQFGFN
;
A
#
# COMPACT_ATOMS: atom_id res chain seq x y z
N GLU A 1 -33.76 47.14 5.00
CA GLU A 1 -34.63 46.51 6.01
C GLU A 1 -35.00 45.15 5.45
N GLU A 2 -34.50 43.99 5.90
CA GLU A 2 -33.79 43.57 7.13
C GLU A 2 -32.69 42.56 6.71
N LEU A 3 -31.42 42.78 7.07
CA LEU A 3 -30.70 42.25 8.23
C LEU A 3 -30.47 40.71 8.21
N GLN A 4 -29.23 40.30 7.92
CA GLN A 4 -28.71 38.96 8.23
C GLN A 4 -28.61 38.76 9.76
N PRO A 5 -28.55 37.51 10.24
CA PRO A 5 -27.33 37.14 10.94
C PRO A 5 -26.76 35.78 10.55
N GLN A 6 -25.44 35.79 10.51
CA GLN A 6 -24.48 34.68 10.39
C GLN A 6 -24.71 33.61 11.46
N LEU A 7 -24.57 32.31 11.12
CA LEU A 7 -24.13 31.30 12.10
C LEU A 7 -23.43 30.11 11.45
N SER A 8 -22.11 30.10 11.66
CA SER A 8 -21.20 28.95 11.79
C SER A 8 -21.11 27.95 10.63
N ARG A 9 -20.14 28.19 9.73
CA ARG A 9 -19.36 27.10 9.13
C ARG A 9 -18.68 26.36 10.27
N ASP A 10 -19.16 25.18 10.61
CA ASP A 10 -18.41 24.24 11.43
C ASP A 10 -17.17 23.80 10.62
N VAL A 11 -16.07 24.52 10.83
CA VAL A 11 -14.73 24.10 10.43
C VAL A 11 -14.24 23.14 11.53
N ALA A 12 -14.82 21.95 11.55
CA ALA A 12 -14.37 20.85 12.39
C ALA A 12 -13.91 19.70 11.49
N ASP A 13 -12.58 19.66 11.32
CA ASP A 13 -11.79 18.46 11.08
C ASP A 13 -12.04 17.68 9.77
N THR A 14 -11.47 18.16 8.66
CA THR A 14 -11.40 17.42 7.38
C THR A 14 -9.95 16.99 7.08
N GLN A 15 -9.27 16.30 8.01
CA GLN A 15 -7.90 15.80 7.79
C GLN A 15 -7.74 14.27 7.95
N SER A 16 -8.82 13.50 8.08
CA SER A 16 -8.74 12.06 8.36
C SER A 16 -9.17 11.12 7.22
N GLU A 17 -9.74 11.62 6.11
CA GLU A 17 -10.32 10.75 5.05
C GLU A 17 -9.39 10.41 3.87
N ASP A 18 -8.20 11.01 3.74
CA ASP A 18 -7.33 10.82 2.56
C ASP A 18 -6.37 9.61 2.68
N PHE A 19 -5.95 9.27 3.90
CA PHE A 19 -5.02 8.15 4.11
C PHE A 19 -5.71 6.77 4.05
N SER A 20 -6.99 6.67 4.41
CA SER A 20 -7.72 5.39 4.38
C SER A 20 -7.93 4.89 2.95
N ALA A 21 -8.07 5.79 1.97
CA ALA A 21 -8.23 5.42 0.57
C ALA A 21 -7.00 4.68 -0.01
N VAL A 22 -5.79 5.03 0.46
CA VAL A 22 -4.56 4.37 0.01
C VAL A 22 -4.51 2.92 0.50
N ASP A 23 -4.93 2.66 1.74
CA ASP A 23 -4.89 1.32 2.36
C ASP A 23 -5.69 0.28 1.58
N GLU A 24 -6.80 0.71 0.97
CA GLU A 24 -7.72 -0.13 0.21
C GLU A 24 -7.31 -0.29 -1.26
N LEU A 25 -6.28 0.41 -1.73
CA LEU A 25 -5.83 0.33 -3.11
C LEU A 25 -5.39 -1.10 -3.46
N ILE A 26 -6.05 -1.68 -4.47
CA ILE A 26 -5.79 -3.03 -4.95
C ILE A 26 -4.74 -3.00 -6.07
N HIS A 27 -3.77 -3.92 -5.98
CA HIS A 27 -2.74 -4.13 -6.97
C HIS A 27 -2.76 -5.57 -7.50
N HIS A 28 -2.50 -5.72 -8.79
CA HIS A 28 -2.31 -7.03 -9.39
C HIS A 28 -0.93 -7.62 -9.07
N VAL A 29 -0.90 -8.93 -8.93
CA VAL A 29 0.31 -9.72 -8.73
C VAL A 29 0.65 -10.45 -10.03
N LYS A 30 1.86 -10.22 -10.51
CA LYS A 30 2.46 -10.97 -11.60
C LYS A 30 3.51 -11.92 -11.05
N TRP A 31 3.30 -13.21 -11.23
CA TRP A 31 4.32 -14.22 -10.90
C TRP A 31 5.34 -14.32 -12.03
N ILE A 32 6.62 -14.24 -11.66
CA ILE A 32 7.75 -14.37 -12.60
C ILE A 32 8.72 -15.45 -12.13
N ILE A 33 9.55 -15.95 -13.04
CA ILE A 33 10.70 -16.77 -12.68
C ILE A 33 11.91 -15.86 -12.48
N TRP A 34 12.46 -15.83 -11.26
CA TRP A 34 13.62 -15.04 -10.87
C TRP A 34 14.68 -15.95 -10.25
N HIS A 35 15.85 -16.08 -10.89
CA HIS A 35 16.90 -17.03 -10.52
C HIS A 35 16.37 -18.45 -10.23
N GLY A 36 15.50 -18.96 -11.11
CA GLY A 36 14.91 -20.31 -10.99
C GLY A 36 13.81 -20.46 -9.94
N ARG A 37 13.40 -19.38 -9.26
CA ARG A 37 12.32 -19.37 -8.27
C ARG A 37 11.11 -18.61 -8.78
N SER A 38 9.91 -19.07 -8.43
CA SER A 38 8.67 -18.31 -8.67
C SER A 38 8.56 -17.19 -7.64
N VAL A 39 8.50 -15.93 -8.09
CA VAL A 39 8.50 -14.73 -7.23
C VAL A 39 7.36 -13.79 -7.66
N PRO A 40 6.59 -13.24 -6.72
CA PRO A 40 5.56 -12.26 -7.04
C PRO A 40 6.16 -10.87 -7.31
N ILE A 41 5.62 -10.19 -8.30
CA ILE A 41 5.86 -8.77 -8.61
C ILE A 41 4.53 -8.04 -8.58
N ILE A 42 4.46 -7.00 -7.76
CA ILE A 42 3.27 -6.15 -7.67
C ILE A 42 3.32 -5.12 -8.79
N THR A 43 2.25 -5.06 -9.58
CA THR A 43 2.13 -4.11 -10.69
C THR A 43 1.51 -2.80 -10.24
N GLN A 44 1.91 -1.69 -10.86
CA GLN A 44 1.35 -0.37 -10.57
C GLN A 44 0.07 -0.14 -11.38
N ASN A 45 -0.92 0.50 -10.75
CA ASN A 45 -2.06 1.10 -11.46
C ASN A 45 -1.67 2.51 -11.92
N GLU A 46 -2.45 3.15 -12.80
CA GLU A 46 -2.23 4.55 -13.17
C GLU A 46 -2.24 5.43 -11.91
N ASN A 47 -1.19 6.24 -11.68
CA ASN A 47 -0.98 7.05 -10.47
C ASN A 47 -0.80 6.29 -9.13
N GLY A 48 -0.50 4.98 -9.13
CA GLY A 48 -0.30 4.21 -7.88
C GLY A 48 0.93 4.66 -7.05
N PRO A 49 1.02 4.29 -5.75
CA PRO A 49 2.12 4.65 -4.86
C PRO A 49 3.43 3.92 -5.25
N CYS A 50 4.12 4.45 -6.26
CA CYS A 50 5.36 3.91 -6.81
C CYS A 50 6.43 3.59 -5.75
N PRO A 51 6.64 4.40 -4.69
CA PRO A 51 7.63 4.08 -3.66
C PRO A 51 7.35 2.79 -2.88
N LEU A 52 6.09 2.52 -2.51
CA LEU A 52 5.71 1.30 -1.79
C LEU A 52 5.99 0.07 -2.66
N LEU A 53 5.52 0.09 -3.91
CA LEU A 53 5.68 -1.04 -4.82
C LEU A 53 7.15 -1.32 -5.14
N ALA A 54 7.99 -0.28 -5.24
CA ALA A 54 9.43 -0.44 -5.44
C ALA A 54 10.09 -1.18 -4.26
N ILE A 55 9.78 -0.81 -3.03
CA ILE A 55 10.30 -1.46 -1.82
C ILE A 55 9.83 -2.92 -1.76
N VAL A 56 8.54 -3.14 -1.95
CA VAL A 56 7.92 -4.48 -1.91
C VAL A 56 8.54 -5.41 -2.95
N ASN A 57 8.64 -4.95 -4.20
CA ASN A 57 9.22 -5.75 -5.28
C ASN A 57 10.70 -6.07 -5.03
N LEU A 58 11.48 -5.12 -4.50
CA LEU A 58 12.86 -5.37 -4.08
C LEU A 58 12.93 -6.49 -3.03
N LEU A 59 12.05 -6.44 -2.02
CA LEU A 59 12.03 -7.42 -0.94
C LEU A 59 11.57 -8.81 -1.41
N PHE A 60 10.60 -8.90 -2.32
CA PHE A 60 10.22 -10.17 -2.96
C PHE A 60 11.36 -10.77 -3.77
N LEU A 61 12.04 -9.96 -4.60
CA LEU A 61 13.20 -10.40 -5.38
C LEU A 61 14.35 -10.89 -4.48
N ARG A 62 14.56 -10.24 -3.33
CA ARG A 62 15.52 -10.67 -2.30
C ARG A 62 15.05 -11.87 -1.45
N GLY A 63 13.81 -12.32 -1.60
CA GLY A 63 13.23 -13.41 -0.81
C GLY A 63 13.02 -13.06 0.67
N ARG A 64 12.90 -11.76 0.98
CA ARG A 64 12.61 -11.26 2.34
C ARG A 64 11.11 -11.14 2.61
N LEU A 65 10.31 -11.02 1.54
CA LEU A 65 8.86 -11.14 1.56
C LEU A 65 8.41 -12.35 0.76
N THR A 66 7.22 -12.88 1.08
CA THR A 66 6.57 -13.96 0.32
C THR A 66 5.05 -13.75 0.27
N LEU A 67 4.41 -14.29 -0.77
CA LEU A 67 2.95 -14.39 -0.86
C LEU A 67 2.55 -15.86 -1.01
N PRO A 68 1.33 -16.24 -0.59
CA PRO A 68 0.77 -17.53 -0.94
C PRO A 68 0.82 -17.76 -2.46
N PRO A 69 1.29 -18.92 -2.94
CA PRO A 69 1.36 -19.21 -4.38
C PRO A 69 0.01 -19.01 -5.07
N GLY A 70 0.03 -18.36 -6.24
CA GLY A 70 -1.20 -18.08 -7.01
C GLY A 70 -2.01 -16.88 -6.50
N THR A 71 -1.50 -16.10 -5.55
CA THR A 71 -2.11 -14.81 -5.19
C THR A 71 -2.15 -13.91 -6.44
N GLU A 72 -3.33 -13.40 -6.79
CA GLU A 72 -3.54 -12.56 -7.98
C GLU A 72 -3.70 -11.08 -7.63
N LEU A 73 -4.18 -10.77 -6.42
CA LEU A 73 -4.49 -9.42 -5.96
C LEU A 73 -4.00 -9.23 -4.52
N VAL A 74 -3.55 -8.01 -4.21
CA VAL A 74 -3.17 -7.57 -2.86
C VAL A 74 -3.58 -6.12 -2.64
N THR A 75 -3.86 -5.74 -1.38
CA THR A 75 -4.08 -4.34 -1.01
C THR A 75 -2.78 -3.68 -0.54
N ALA A 76 -2.70 -2.35 -0.65
CA ALA A 76 -1.56 -1.59 -0.11
C ALA A 76 -1.37 -1.85 1.40
N ARG A 77 -2.48 -1.94 2.16
CA ARG A 77 -2.43 -2.29 3.59
C ARG A 77 -1.77 -3.64 3.84
N GLN A 78 -2.10 -4.68 3.07
CA GLN A 78 -1.47 -5.99 3.20
C GLN A 78 0.04 -5.91 2.97
N LEU A 79 0.47 -5.14 1.96
CA LEU A 79 1.89 -4.94 1.67
C LEU A 79 2.60 -4.18 2.80
N MET A 80 1.99 -3.12 3.33
CA MET A 80 2.56 -2.36 4.44
C MET A 80 2.69 -3.19 5.72
N ASN A 81 1.67 -4.00 6.04
CA ASN A 81 1.72 -4.91 7.18
C ASN A 81 2.87 -5.91 7.04
N GLN A 82 3.04 -6.52 5.87
CA GLN A 82 4.13 -7.47 5.63
C GLN A 82 5.53 -6.83 5.76
N ILE A 83 5.69 -5.59 5.26
CA ILE A 83 6.94 -4.83 5.45
C ILE A 83 7.20 -4.62 6.93
N GLY A 84 6.19 -4.16 7.68
CA GLY A 84 6.27 -3.93 9.12
C GLY A 84 6.68 -5.19 9.89
N GLU A 85 6.01 -6.32 9.62
CA GLU A 85 6.33 -7.62 10.21
C GLU A 85 7.76 -8.04 9.89
N THR A 86 8.21 -7.84 8.64
CA THR A 86 9.57 -8.19 8.21
C THR A 86 10.62 -7.36 8.94
N PHE A 87 10.39 -6.05 9.14
CA PHE A 87 11.32 -5.21 9.89
C PHE A 87 11.37 -5.58 11.37
N ILE A 88 10.22 -5.90 11.99
CA ILE A 88 10.17 -6.37 13.37
C ILE A 88 10.91 -7.70 13.52
N GLN A 89 10.77 -8.62 12.56
CA GLN A 89 11.37 -9.94 12.62
C GLN A 89 12.89 -9.94 12.40
N PHE A 90 13.40 -9.16 11.43
CA PHE A 90 14.79 -9.25 10.98
C PHE A 90 15.67 -8.06 11.42
N GLY A 91 15.09 -6.97 11.91
CA GLY A 91 15.82 -5.73 12.20
C GLY A 91 16.42 -5.06 10.95
N PHE A 92 17.08 -3.92 11.13
CA PHE A 92 17.73 -3.16 10.05
C PHE A 92 19.18 -3.61 9.74
N ASN A 93 19.57 -4.81 10.19
CA ASN A 93 20.96 -5.29 10.11
C ASN A 93 21.41 -5.68 8.69
#